data_AF-A0A967UAV4-F1
#
_entry.id   AF-A0A967UAV4-F1
#
_cell.length_a   1.000
_cell.length_b   1.000
_cell.length_c   1.000
_cell.angle_alpha   90.00
_cell.angle_beta   90.00
_cell.angle_gamma   90.00
#
_symmetry.space_group_name_H-M   'P 1'
#
loop_
_entity.id
_entity.type
_entity.pdbx_description
1 polymer ?
#
loop_
_entity_poly.entity_id
_entity_poly.type
_entity_poly.pdbx_seq_one_letter_code
_entity_poly.pdbx_strand_id
1 'polypeptide(L)' 'PVDGGPYFLGERLGRGGSFADFDDDGDLDVLVTHLDGPPVLLRNDLETGHRWVTFTLVGTRGNRDGLGA' A
#
# COMPACT_ATOMS: atom_id res chain seq x y z
N PRO A 1 11.92 5.54 -19.18
CA PRO A 1 11.73 5.72 -17.72
C PRO A 1 10.28 6.09 -17.47
N VAL A 2 9.53 5.27 -16.74
CA VAL A 2 8.23 5.68 -16.23
C VAL A 2 8.52 6.59 -15.06
N ASP A 3 8.62 7.89 -15.32
CA ASP A 3 8.87 8.86 -14.27
C ASP A 3 7.68 8.79 -13.31
N GLY A 4 7.90 8.44 -12.04
CA GLY A 4 6.88 8.12 -11.01
C GLY A 4 5.95 9.26 -10.61
N GLY A 5 5.60 10.12 -11.55
CA GLY A 5 4.78 11.31 -11.37
C GLY A 5 5.54 12.47 -10.74
N PRO A 6 4.88 13.64 -10.65
CA PRO A 6 5.46 14.85 -10.10
C PRO A 6 5.71 14.78 -8.60
N TYR A 7 5.24 13.72 -7.92
CA TYR A 7 5.39 13.57 -6.49
C TYR A 7 6.85 13.67 -6.04
N PHE A 8 7.77 13.05 -6.80
CA PHE A 8 9.19 12.95 -6.49
C PHE A 8 10.03 14.17 -6.91
N LEU A 9 9.42 15.21 -7.50
CA LEU A 9 10.14 16.37 -8.02
C LEU A 9 10.40 17.47 -6.98
N GLY A 10 9.95 17.30 -5.74
CA GLY A 10 10.09 18.30 -4.68
C GLY A 10 10.29 17.70 -3.30
N GLU A 11 10.87 18.49 -2.40
CA GLU A 11 11.00 18.12 -1.00
C GLU A 11 9.65 18.11 -0.30
N ARG A 12 9.46 17.16 0.62
CA ARG A 12 8.23 16.98 1.39
C ARG A 12 8.56 16.61 2.82
N LEU A 13 7.84 17.18 3.78
CA LEU A 13 7.99 16.87 5.20
C LEU A 13 7.11 15.66 5.56
N GLY A 14 7.59 14.46 5.25
CA GLY A 14 6.92 13.21 5.61
C GLY A 14 6.82 13.01 7.12
N ARG A 15 5.69 12.48 7.60
CA ARG A 15 5.43 12.20 9.03
C ARG A 15 5.23 10.72 9.33
N GLY A 16 4.63 9.98 8.42
CA GLY A 16 4.32 8.57 8.60
C GLY A 16 3.94 7.90 7.29
N GLY A 17 4.12 6.59 7.23
CA GLY A 17 3.80 5.77 6.06
C GLY A 17 3.03 4.52 6.46
N SER A 18 2.12 4.09 5.59
CA SER A 18 1.49 2.76 5.65
C SER A 18 1.62 2.07 4.31
N PHE A 19 1.72 0.75 4.35
CA PHE A 19 1.92 -0.10 3.19
C PHE A 19 0.75 -1.08 3.11
N ALA A 20 0.12 -1.18 1.95
CA ALA A 20 -1.01 -2.06 1.70
C ALA A 20 -1.13 -2.30 0.19
N ASP A 21 -1.72 -3.43 -0.19
CA ASP A 21 -2.30 -3.60 -1.52
C ASP A 21 -3.67 -2.88 -1.49
N PHE A 22 -3.70 -1.64 -1.98
CA PHE A 22 -4.85 -0.76 -1.76
C PHE A 22 -5.99 -1.07 -2.74
N ASP A 23 -5.68 -1.48 -3.96
CA ASP A 23 -6.67 -1.80 -4.99
C ASP A 23 -6.84 -3.29 -5.30
N ASP A 24 -6.23 -4.17 -4.48
CA ASP A 24 -6.39 -5.64 -4.53
C ASP A 24 -5.88 -6.18 -5.88
N ASP A 25 -4.71 -5.71 -6.29
CA ASP A 25 -4.05 -6.08 -7.56
C ASP A 25 -2.77 -6.89 -7.35
N GLY A 26 -2.37 -7.08 -6.09
CA GLY A 26 -1.26 -7.91 -5.66
C GLY A 26 0.08 -7.20 -5.61
N ASP A 27 0.10 -5.91 -5.86
CA ASP A 27 1.28 -5.08 -5.73
C ASP A 27 1.21 -4.17 -4.48
N LEU A 28 2.35 -3.60 -4.08
CA LEU A 28 2.45 -2.88 -2.80
C LEU A 28 2.36 -1.38 -3.02
N ASP A 29 1.29 -0.79 -2.53
CA ASP A 29 1.11 0.66 -2.49
C ASP A 29 1.62 1.28 -1.21
N VAL A 30 1.88 2.59 -1.28
CA VAL A 30 2.38 3.37 -0.14
C VAL A 30 1.51 4.60 0.07
N LEU A 31 0.92 4.71 1.26
CA LEU A 31 0.32 5.95 1.72
C LEU A 31 1.33 6.72 2.56
N VAL A 32 1.63 7.97 2.19
CA VAL A 32 2.53 8.86 2.93
C VAL A 32 1.76 10.05 3.48
N THR A 33 1.89 10.29 4.78
CA THR A 33 1.36 11.51 5.44
C THR A 33 2.43 12.58 5.52
N HIS A 34 2.02 13.84 5.38
CA HIS A 34 2.90 15.00 5.45
C HIS A 34 2.52 15.90 6.63
N LEU A 35 3.48 16.60 7.22
CA LEU A 35 3.22 17.57 8.28
C LEU A 35 2.47 18.81 7.78
N ASP A 36 2.74 19.22 6.54
CA ASP A 36 2.34 20.48 5.92
C ASP A 36 1.43 20.28 4.69
N GLY A 37 0.86 19.09 4.53
CA GLY A 37 0.06 18.76 3.37
C GLY A 37 -0.84 17.55 3.58
N PRO A 38 -1.73 17.28 2.60
CA PRO A 38 -2.57 16.10 2.63
C PRO A 38 -1.71 14.82 2.54
N PRO A 39 -2.25 13.68 2.99
CA PRO A 39 -1.66 12.39 2.66
C PRO A 39 -1.68 12.17 1.15
N VAL A 40 -0.68 11.44 0.66
CA VAL A 40 -0.56 11.07 -0.75
C VAL A 40 -0.48 9.55 -0.83
N LEU A 41 -1.32 8.97 -1.70
CA LEU A 41 -1.20 7.57 -2.10
C LEU A 41 -0.27 7.50 -3.30
N LEU A 42 0.83 6.76 -3.15
CA LEU A 42 1.72 6.36 -4.22
C LEU A 42 1.26 4.98 -4.66
N ARG A 43 0.43 4.96 -5.71
CA ARG A 43 -0.01 3.72 -6.33
C ARG A 43 1.11 3.17 -7.18
N ASN A 44 1.47 1.93 -6.92
CA ASN A 44 2.40 1.20 -7.74
C ASN A 44 1.61 0.37 -8.76
N ASP A 45 2.16 0.22 -9.97
CA ASP A 45 1.49 -0.51 -11.06
C ASP A 45 2.56 -1.40 -11.70
N LEU A 46 2.75 -2.59 -11.14
CA LEU A 46 3.80 -3.53 -11.53
C LEU A 46 3.33 -4.51 -12.60
N GLU A 47 3.81 -4.33 -13.83
CA GLU A 47 3.72 -5.34 -14.89
C GLU A 47 4.80 -6.45 -14.71
N THR A 48 4.78 -7.13 -13.56
CA THR A 48 5.83 -8.12 -13.22
C THR A 48 5.51 -9.56 -13.62
N GLY A 49 4.27 -9.83 -14.04
CA GLY A 49 3.81 -11.20 -14.31
C GLY A 49 3.76 -12.10 -13.06
N HIS A 50 3.87 -11.51 -11.87
CA HIS A 50 3.71 -12.21 -10.61
C HIS A 50 2.25 -12.60 -10.38
N ARG A 51 2.04 -13.57 -9.48
CA ARG A 51 0.73 -14.09 -9.10
C ARG A 51 0.58 -13.99 -7.60
N TRP A 52 -0.49 -13.37 -7.14
CA TRP A 52 -0.83 -13.24 -5.74
C TRP A 52 -2.14 -13.99 -5.47
N VAL A 53 -2.44 -14.21 -4.19
CA VAL A 53 -3.67 -14.89 -3.77
C VAL A 53 -4.15 -14.29 -2.44
N THR A 54 -5.45 -14.00 -2.37
CA THR A 54 -6.11 -13.56 -1.14
C THR A 54 -6.88 -14.72 -0.52
N PHE A 55 -6.77 -14.87 0.80
CA PHE A 55 -7.52 -15.85 1.57
C PHE A 55 -8.48 -15.13 2.52
N THR A 56 -9.76 -15.48 2.46
CA THR A 56 -10.71 -15.14 3.53
C THR A 56 -10.70 -16.25 4.57
N LEU A 57 -10.22 -15.95 5.77
CA LEU A 57 -10.21 -16.90 6.87
C LEU A 57 -11.58 -16.87 7.59
N VAL A 58 -12.10 -18.05 7.91
CA VAL A 58 -13.33 -18.20 8.69
C VAL A 58 -13.04 -19.14 9.86
N GLY A 59 -12.50 -18.60 10.94
CA GLY A 59 -12.31 -19.35 12.18
C GLY A 59 -13.63 -19.67 12.90
N THR A 60 -13.67 -20.80 13.60
CA THR A 60 -14.86 -21.20 14.39
C THR A 60 -14.69 -20.92 15.89
N ARG A 61 -13.47 -20.64 16.35
CA ARG A 61 -13.10 -20.20 17.71
C ARG A 61 -11.80 -19.38 17.66
N GLY A 62 -11.62 -18.38 18.54
CA GLY A 62 -10.37 -17.62 18.68
C GLY A 62 -10.18 -16.50 17.64
N ASN A 63 -8.94 -16.27 17.18
CA ASN A 63 -8.57 -15.24 16.17
C ASN A 63 -9.13 -15.59 14.79
N ARG A 64 -10.44 -15.35 14.62
CA ARG A 64 -11.24 -15.79 13.47
C ARG A 64 -10.70 -15.31 12.14
N ASP A 65 -10.22 -14.07 12.13
CA ASP A 65 -9.84 -13.34 10.93
C ASP A 65 -8.29 -13.31 10.77
N GLY A 66 -7.56 -14.02 11.65
CA GLY A 66 -6.11 -14.18 11.56
C GLY A 66 -5.30 -12.89 11.78
N LEU A 67 -5.90 -11.86 12.40
CA LEU A 67 -5.23 -10.57 12.58
C LEU A 67 -4.03 -10.72 13.53
N GLY A 68 -2.82 -10.48 13.01
CA GLY A 68 -1.57 -10.41 13.79
C GLY A 68 -0.98 -11.74 14.28
N ALA A 69 -1.37 -12.88 13.70
CA ALA A 69 -0.90 -14.22 14.08
C ALA A 69 0.29 -14.73 13.25
#